data_AF-M6FE60-F1
#
_entry.id   AF-M6FE60-F1
#
_cell.length_a   1.000
_cell.length_b   1.000
_cell.length_c   1.000
_cell.angle_alpha   90.00
_cell.angle_beta   90.00
_cell.angle_gamma   90.00
#
_symmetry.space_group_name_H-M   'P 1'
#
loop_
_entity.id
_entity.type
_entity.pdbx_description
1 polymer ?
#
loop_
_entity_poly.entity_id
_entity_poly.type
_entity_poly.pdbx_seq_one_letter_code
_entity_poly.pdbx_strand_id
1 'polypeptide(L)'
;MIVVLMPIQVEEIFCRNRGLYHPLENYALRAAAYFEKKKIPVLKLRKETGEMCGEVIETAKDKKFSGIRDYFIPEDGHLTVFGNRWAKRALEKQLKELEKNAL
;
A
#
# COMPACT_ATOMS: atom_id res chain seq x y z
N MET A 1 -5.18 3.28 -19.22
CA MET A 1 -4.97 2.17 -18.26
C MET A 1 -3.90 2.59 -17.27
N ILE A 2 -4.10 2.33 -15.98
CA ILE A 2 -3.14 2.60 -14.90
C ILE A 2 -2.94 1.29 -14.14
N VAL A 3 -1.70 0.95 -13.82
CA VAL A 3 -1.38 -0.22 -13.00
C VAL A 3 -1.18 0.21 -11.55
N VAL A 4 -1.80 -0.50 -10.61
CA VAL A 4 -1.66 -0.24 -9.17
C VAL A 4 -0.96 -1.42 -8.51
N LEU A 5 0.17 -1.15 -7.86
CA LEU A 5 0.91 -2.14 -7.08
C LEU A 5 0.52 -2.04 -5.61
N MET A 6 -0.21 -3.06 -5.16
CA MET A 6 -0.70 -3.20 -3.79
C MET A 6 0.34 -3.88 -2.90
N PRO A 7 0.78 -3.28 -1.79
CA PRO A 7 1.61 -3.95 -0.80
C PRO A 7 0.73 -4.89 0.04
N ILE A 8 0.96 -6.20 -0.04
CA ILE A 8 0.17 -7.21 0.69
C ILE A 8 1.00 -8.04 1.67
N GLN A 9 2.33 -7.92 1.64
CA GLN A 9 3.23 -8.72 2.47
C GLN A 9 3.62 -7.96 3.74
N VAL A 10 3.25 -8.53 4.88
CA VAL A 10 3.43 -7.89 6.20
C VAL A 10 4.91 -7.59 6.46
N GLU A 11 5.79 -8.52 6.16
CA GLU A 11 7.24 -8.41 6.36
C GLU A 11 7.86 -7.32 5.49
N GLU A 12 7.43 -7.21 4.23
CA GLU A 12 7.88 -6.15 3.33
C GLU A 12 7.50 -4.76 3.87
N ILE A 13 6.25 -4.63 4.31
CA ILE A 13 5.73 -3.38 4.88
C ILE A 13 6.48 -3.03 6.17
N PHE A 14 6.69 -4.02 7.04
CA PHE A 14 7.40 -3.85 8.29
C PHE A 14 8.85 -3.38 8.08
N CYS A 15 9.60 -4.05 7.20
CA CYS A 15 10.97 -3.67 6.85
C CYS A 15 11.00 -2.23 6.33
N ARG A 16 10.13 -1.90 5.37
CA ARG A 16 10.06 -0.56 4.78
C ARG A 16 9.80 0.51 5.84
N ASN A 17 8.82 0.30 6.71
CA ASN A 17 8.45 1.28 7.73
C ASN A 17 9.59 1.53 8.75
N ARG A 18 10.63 0.68 8.76
CA ARG A 18 11.87 0.84 9.53
C ARG A 18 13.07 1.32 8.71
N GLY A 19 12.87 1.70 7.44
CA GLY A 19 13.96 2.06 6.52
C GLY A 19 14.81 0.87 6.08
N LEU A 20 14.30 -0.36 6.24
CA LEU A 20 14.96 -1.59 5.83
C LEU A 20 14.41 -2.10 4.50
N TYR A 21 15.22 -2.91 3.81
CA TYR A 21 14.88 -3.55 2.56
C TYR A 21 14.36 -4.99 2.76
N HIS A 22 13.46 -5.44 1.89
CA HIS A 22 12.99 -6.84 1.85
C HIS A 22 13.14 -7.41 0.43
N PRO A 23 13.68 -8.64 0.22
CA PRO A 23 13.91 -9.19 -1.12
C PRO A 23 12.67 -9.26 -2.03
N LEU A 24 11.48 -9.44 -1.44
CA LEU A 24 10.23 -9.52 -2.21
C LEU A 24 9.85 -8.17 -2.85
N GLU A 25 10.37 -7.06 -2.34
CA GLU A 25 10.25 -5.74 -2.96
C GLU A 25 10.74 -5.76 -4.42
N ASN A 26 11.73 -6.60 -4.74
CA ASN A 26 12.23 -6.76 -6.10
C ASN A 26 11.15 -7.16 -7.10
N TYR A 27 10.17 -7.97 -6.69
CA TYR A 27 9.10 -8.37 -7.59
C TYR A 27 8.24 -7.17 -7.98
N ALA A 28 7.84 -6.35 -7.01
CA ALA A 28 7.08 -5.13 -7.26
C ALA A 28 7.89 -4.12 -8.10
N LEU A 29 9.18 -3.95 -7.82
CA LEU A 29 10.06 -3.06 -8.60
C LEU A 29 10.23 -3.52 -10.05
N ARG A 30 10.44 -4.82 -10.27
CA ARG A 30 10.57 -5.39 -11.63
C ARG A 30 9.27 -5.30 -12.41
N ALA A 31 8.13 -5.56 -11.77
CA ALA A 31 6.81 -5.41 -12.37
C ALA A 31 6.56 -3.95 -12.77
N ALA A 32 6.85 -3.00 -11.88
CA ALA A 32 6.74 -1.58 -12.19
C ALA A 32 7.59 -1.18 -13.40
N ALA A 33 8.88 -1.55 -13.39
CA ALA A 33 9.81 -1.22 -14.47
C ALA A 33 9.35 -1.75 -15.83
N TYR A 34 8.74 -2.94 -15.86
CA TYR A 34 8.17 -3.52 -17.08
C TYR A 34 7.04 -2.65 -17.67
N PHE A 35 6.09 -2.22 -16.85
CA PHE A 35 4.97 -1.38 -17.29
C PHE A 35 5.41 0.05 -17.62
N GLU A 36 6.30 0.63 -16.82
CA GLU A 36 6.87 1.96 -17.04
C GLU A 36 7.63 2.03 -18.38
N LYS A 37 8.40 0.98 -18.75
CA LYS A 37 9.07 0.89 -20.06
C LYS A 37 8.08 0.92 -21.24
N LYS A 38 6.84 0.47 -21.02
CA LYS A 38 5.76 0.51 -22.01
C LYS A 38 4.94 1.80 -21.95
N LYS A 39 5.42 2.81 -21.20
CA LYS A 39 4.73 4.09 -20.97
C LYS A 39 3.35 3.92 -20.31
N ILE A 40 3.15 2.85 -19.55
CA ILE A 40 1.94 2.64 -18.75
C ILE A 40 2.21 3.19 -17.35
N PRO A 41 1.40 4.14 -16.84
CA PRO A 41 1.57 4.68 -15.49
C PRO A 41 1.42 3.59 -14.42
N VAL A 42 2.31 3.61 -13.43
CA VAL A 42 2.32 2.68 -12.29
C VAL A 42 2.22 3.45 -10.99
N LEU A 43 1.17 3.19 -10.22
CA LEU A 43 0.98 3.69 -8.86
C LEU A 43 1.52 2.66 -7.86
N LYS A 44 2.36 3.10 -6.93
CA LYS A 44 3.08 2.23 -5.99
C LYS A 44 2.59 2.56 -4.57
N LEU A 45 1.49 1.94 -4.13
CA LEU A 45 0.86 2.30 -2.85
C LEU A 45 1.70 1.98 -1.62
N ARG A 46 2.80 1.22 -1.80
CA ARG A 46 3.81 0.95 -0.78
C ARG A 46 4.27 2.23 -0.05
N LYS A 47 4.27 3.40 -0.70
CA LYS A 47 4.67 4.67 -0.05
C LYS A 47 3.77 5.09 1.11
N GLU A 48 2.52 4.67 1.06
CA GLU A 48 1.47 5.06 1.99
C GLU A 48 1.34 4.07 3.15
N THR A 49 2.20 3.04 3.22
CA THR A 49 2.14 2.03 4.30
C THR A 49 2.67 2.53 5.64
N GLY A 50 3.27 3.72 5.69
CA GLY A 50 3.64 4.37 6.95
C GLY A 50 2.43 4.60 7.86
N GLU A 51 1.25 4.80 7.27
CA GLU A 51 -0.03 4.95 7.96
C GLU A 51 -0.52 3.63 8.60
N MET A 52 -0.02 2.47 8.17
CA MET A 52 -0.47 1.17 8.68
C MET A 52 0.07 0.81 10.07
N CYS A 53 0.89 1.69 10.66
CA CYS A 53 1.50 1.47 11.96
C CYS A 53 1.21 2.67 12.87
N GLY A 54 0.18 2.56 13.71
CA GLY A 54 -0.15 3.60 14.69
C GLY A 54 -1.27 4.56 14.28
N GLU A 55 -2.02 4.29 13.21
CA GLU A 55 -3.29 4.98 12.97
C GLU A 55 -4.35 4.54 13.99
N VAL A 56 -5.20 5.46 14.44
CA VAL A 56 -6.33 5.10 15.30
C VAL A 56 -7.43 4.50 14.43
N ILE A 57 -7.78 3.24 14.68
CA ILE A 57 -8.89 2.54 14.02
C ILE A 57 -10.02 2.25 15.02
N GLU A 58 -11.25 2.45 14.57
CA GLU A 58 -12.46 2.12 15.33
C GLU A 58 -12.83 0.66 15.10
N THR A 59 -12.79 -0.16 16.15
CA THR A 59 -13.30 -1.52 16.13
C THR A 59 -14.71 -1.57 16.73
N ALA A 60 -15.40 -2.71 16.60
CA ALA A 60 -16.75 -2.87 17.15
C ALA A 60 -16.84 -2.68 18.68
N LYS A 61 -15.71 -2.72 19.40
CA LYS A 61 -15.67 -2.64 20.87
C LYS A 61 -14.88 -1.45 21.40
N ASP A 62 -13.89 -0.95 20.67
CA ASP A 62 -13.04 0.16 21.12
C ASP A 62 -12.21 0.80 19.98
N LYS A 63 -11.59 1.94 20.27
CA LYS A 63 -10.51 2.53 19.46
C LYS A 63 -9.19 1.91 19.84
N LYS A 64 -8.38 1.54 18.85
CA LYS A 64 -7.01 1.07 19.06
C LYS A 64 -6.06 1.63 18.02
N PHE A 65 -4.77 1.62 18.34
CA PHE A 65 -3.72 1.82 17.35
C PHE A 65 -3.65 0.61 16.42
N SER A 66 -3.58 0.87 15.12
CA SER A 66 -3.48 -0.15 14.09
C SER A 66 -2.06 -0.74 14.04
N GLY A 67 -2.01 -2.04 13.79
CA GLY A 67 -0.83 -2.71 13.25
C GLY A 67 -1.05 -3.11 11.80
N ILE A 68 0.03 -3.42 11.08
CA ILE A 68 -0.02 -3.82 9.66
C ILE A 68 -1.04 -4.94 9.43
N ARG A 69 -1.11 -5.92 10.35
CA ARG A 69 -2.02 -7.07 10.26
C ARG A 69 -3.51 -6.69 10.35
N ASP A 70 -3.87 -5.53 10.89
CA ASP A 70 -5.28 -5.09 10.97
C ASP A 70 -5.86 -4.73 9.58
N TYR A 71 -4.99 -4.51 8.59
CA TYR A 71 -5.39 -4.16 7.23
C TYR A 71 -5.63 -5.40 6.35
N PHE A 72 -5.25 -6.60 6.80
CA PHE A 72 -5.36 -7.84 6.03
C PHE A 72 -6.20 -8.90 6.73
N ILE A 73 -7.01 -9.64 5.98
CA ILE A 73 -7.71 -10.82 6.48
C ILE A 73 -6.66 -11.92 6.74
N PRO A 74 -6.57 -12.46 7.97
CA PRO A 74 -5.63 -13.53 8.28
C PRO A 74 -5.79 -14.72 7.33
N GLU A 75 -4.67 -15.25 6.84
CA GLU A 75 -4.59 -16.47 5.99
C GLU A 75 -5.26 -16.40 4.61
N ASP A 76 -5.94 -15.30 4.30
CA ASP A 76 -6.71 -15.13 3.06
C ASP A 76 -5.99 -14.20 2.07
N GLY A 77 -5.26 -13.21 2.57
CA GLY A 77 -4.47 -12.28 1.75
C GLY A 77 -5.25 -11.11 1.16
N HIS A 78 -6.58 -11.04 1.34
CA HIS A 78 -7.36 -9.85 1.01
C HIS A 78 -7.29 -8.79 2.11
N LEU A 79 -7.72 -7.57 1.75
CA LEU A 79 -7.84 -6.46 2.69
C LEU A 79 -9.08 -6.61 3.57
N THR A 80 -8.96 -6.18 4.83
CA THR A 80 -10.14 -5.94 5.68
C THR A 80 -10.92 -4.72 5.20
N VAL A 81 -12.05 -4.40 5.84
CA VAL A 81 -12.76 -3.13 5.59
C VAL A 81 -11.85 -1.92 5.85
N PHE A 82 -11.01 -1.97 6.88
CA PHE A 82 -10.02 -0.92 7.15
C PHE A 82 -8.93 -0.89 6.08
N GLY A 83 -8.45 -2.06 5.67
CA GLY A 83 -7.56 -2.24 4.51
C GLY A 83 -8.07 -1.55 3.26
N ASN A 84 -9.33 -1.80 2.88
CA ASN A 84 -9.96 -1.20 1.71
C ASN A 84 -10.12 0.32 1.83
N ARG A 85 -10.46 0.82 3.02
CA ARG A 85 -10.52 2.28 3.28
C ARG A 85 -9.15 2.93 3.11
N TRP A 86 -8.08 2.31 3.63
CA TRP A 86 -6.72 2.78 3.42
C TRP A 86 -6.33 2.75 1.94
N ALA A 87 -6.59 1.65 1.24
CA ALA A 87 -6.25 1.50 -0.18
C ALA A 87 -6.92 2.57 -1.04
N LYS A 88 -8.19 2.88 -0.75
CA LYS A 88 -8.93 3.98 -1.38
C LYS A 88 -8.21 5.33 -1.15
N ARG A 89 -7.88 5.69 0.09
CA ARG A 89 -7.21 6.96 0.41
C ARG A 89 -5.83 7.06 -0.26
N ALA A 90 -5.04 5.99 -0.18
CA ALA A 90 -3.72 5.92 -0.80
C ALA A 90 -3.79 6.07 -2.32
N LEU A 91 -4.77 5.44 -2.96
CA LEU A 91 -5.01 5.57 -4.40
C LEU A 91 -5.43 6.99 -4.79
N GLU A 92 -6.40 7.57 -4.08
CA GLU A 92 -6.84 8.95 -4.32
C GLU A 92 -5.70 9.96 -4.19
N LYS A 93 -4.82 9.77 -3.20
CA LYS A 93 -3.62 10.60 -3.00
C LYS A 93 -2.68 10.51 -4.21
N GLN A 94 -2.32 9.30 -4.65
CA GLN A 94 -1.40 9.13 -5.77
C GLN A 94 -1.99 9.54 -7.12
N LEU A 95 -3.30 9.36 -7.33
CA LEU A 95 -3.98 9.85 -8.53
C LEU A 95 -3.93 11.38 -8.63
N LYS A 96 -4.19 12.09 -7.52
CA LYS A 96 -4.07 13.56 -7.47
C LYS A 96 -2.65 14.04 -7.76
N GLU A 97 -1.64 13.32 -7.27
CA GLU A 97 -0.22 13.63 -7.57
C GLU A 97 0.09 13.40 -9.06
N LEU A 98 -0.43 12.32 -9.65
CA LEU A 98 -0.25 12.02 -11.07
C LEU A 98 -0.90 13.10 -11.95
N GLU A 99 -2.12 13.54 -11.63
CA GLU A 99 -2.82 14.60 -12.35
C GLU A 99 -2.06 15.92 -12.29
N LYS A 100 -1.52 16.29 -11.13
CA LYS A 100 -0.71 17.51 -10.96
C LYS A 100 0.58 17.49 -11.78
N ASN A 101 1.21 16.31 -11.93
CA ASN A 101 2.45 16.17 -12.68
C ASN A 101 2.24 16.05 -14.21
N ALA A 102 0.98 15.92 -14.65
CA ALA A 102 0.60 15.84 -16.06
C ALA A 102 0.18 17.20 -16.66
N LEU A 103 -0.03 18.20 -15.79
CA LEU A 103 -0.26 19.61 -16.12
C LEU A 103 1.07 20.38 -16.11
#